data_AF-J9E1P9-F1
#
_entry.id   AF-J9E1P9-F1
#
_cell.length_a   1.000
_cell.length_b   1.000
_cell.length_c   1.000
_cell.angle_alpha   90.00
_cell.angle_beta   90.00
_cell.angle_gamma   90.00
#
_symmetry.space_group_name_H-M   'P 1'
#
loop_
_entity.id
_entity.type
_entity.pdbx_description
1 polymer ?
#
loop_
_entity_poly.entity_id
_entity_poly.type
_entity_poly.pdbx_seq_one_letter_code
_entity_poly.pdbx_strand_id
1 'polypeptide(L)'
;MICGDEFLPIHTMLAELGFEKAVFVCYSSLSSSLEQDLRIRILWSIALNSANTFSFQICKNHLWMLLATLKSGCNSEVKYQSLISGHELINLETVQDLIIQMERQEKLEAIQRLFDGRHFDRVVDIIIDNFSWKDVDRNVLLSTTMILIDSYLELNNMDGASEWISRLLDFTGGLAGTEEVIARLKRLAIERICLENTSNLVHCIVHLLVLGGYESDTTLWLILYRCAYHLEGEHTVETLSALYDGGCQMLTSALNILVTAHEVIAKHNKCFVDDHSFPLFVLNELSKIRANPAVVEVLSTRECIEQSRAFIDEVHQCLFCLYACPSRRKRQLEEHGGTHNHEPSLKDIENVLSLLLPDKIPPYDGTCSFDLIEFVQKKASSFLEPTENEKEK
;
A
#
# COMPACT_ATOMS: atom_id res chain seq x y z
N MET A 1 11.86 36.68 45.65
CA MET A 1 12.61 35.42 45.60
C MET A 1 13.04 35.16 47.02
N ILE A 2 12.56 34.08 47.64
CA ILE A 2 12.98 33.72 49.01
C ILE A 2 14.34 33.03 48.84
N CYS A 3 15.42 33.65 49.34
CA CYS A 3 16.79 33.15 49.18
C CYS A 3 17.32 32.61 50.51
N GLY A 4 17.88 31.40 50.47
CA GLY A 4 18.44 30.67 51.61
C GLY A 4 18.20 29.16 51.43
N ASP A 5 19.21 28.34 51.76
CA ASP A 5 19.14 26.87 51.61
C ASP A 5 17.97 26.25 52.39
N GLU A 6 17.51 26.91 53.44
CA GLU A 6 16.36 26.55 54.27
C GLU A 6 15.02 26.52 53.49
N PHE A 7 14.92 27.22 52.36
CA PHE A 7 13.72 27.30 51.53
C PHE A 7 13.76 26.38 50.30
N LEU A 8 14.85 25.62 50.13
CA LEU A 8 15.01 24.69 49.01
C LEU A 8 13.90 23.62 48.93
N PRO A 9 13.35 23.08 50.04
CA PRO A 9 12.19 22.19 49.98
C PRO A 9 10.94 22.84 49.34
N ILE A 10 10.69 24.12 49.62
CA ILE A 10 9.56 24.86 49.04
C ILE A 10 9.77 25.08 47.55
N HIS A 11 10.99 25.46 47.15
CA HIS A 11 11.32 25.58 45.72
C HIS A 11 11.22 24.24 45.00
N THR A 12 11.55 23.13 45.65
CA THR A 12 11.39 21.79 45.07
C THR A 12 9.92 21.45 44.85
N MET A 13 9.04 21.72 45.82
CA MET A 13 7.59 21.53 45.63
C MET A 13 7.04 22.41 44.49
N LEU A 14 7.48 23.66 44.41
CA LEU A 14 7.09 24.55 43.30
C LEU A 14 7.66 24.07 41.96
N ALA A 15 8.87 23.51 41.92
CA ALA A 15 9.43 22.91 40.73
C ALA A 15 8.61 21.69 40.26
N GLU A 16 8.15 20.83 41.17
CA GLU A 16 7.26 19.70 40.87
C GLU A 16 5.86 20.15 40.38
N LEU A 17 5.41 21.35 40.77
CA LEU A 17 4.18 21.96 40.25
C LEU A 17 4.37 22.71 38.92
N GLY A 18 5.58 22.70 38.35
CA GLY A 18 5.87 23.28 37.04
C GLY A 18 6.28 24.76 37.04
N PHE A 19 6.63 25.35 38.19
CA PHE A 19 7.08 26.74 38.24
C PHE A 19 8.54 26.89 37.76
N GLU A 20 8.74 27.41 36.54
CA GLU A 20 10.06 27.52 35.87
C GLU A 20 11.15 28.19 36.72
N LYS A 21 10.82 29.28 37.43
CA LYS A 21 11.77 30.00 38.29
C LYS A 21 12.26 29.12 39.45
N ALA A 22 11.40 28.24 39.96
CA ALA A 22 11.75 27.32 41.03
C ALA A 22 12.64 26.19 40.50
N VAL A 23 12.37 25.69 39.29
CA VAL A 23 13.25 24.72 38.59
C VAL A 23 14.67 25.26 38.44
N PHE A 24 14.84 26.53 38.06
CA PHE A 24 16.16 27.15 37.94
C PHE A 24 16.90 27.25 39.29
N VAL A 25 16.18 27.63 40.35
CA VAL A 25 16.76 27.66 41.71
C VAL A 25 17.20 26.26 42.13
N CYS A 26 16.34 25.25 41.98
CA CYS A 26 16.66 23.85 42.25
C CYS A 26 17.87 23.35 41.44
N TYR A 27 17.98 23.71 40.16
CA TYR A 27 19.14 23.40 39.32
C TYR A 27 20.44 24.05 39.84
N SER A 28 20.40 25.33 40.21
CA SER A 28 21.57 26.06 40.73
C SER A 28 22.02 25.58 42.11
N SER A 29 21.11 25.02 42.91
CA SER A 29 21.37 24.54 44.26
C SER A 29 21.68 23.04 44.34
N LEU A 30 21.69 22.32 43.22
CA LEU A 30 21.95 20.88 43.19
C LEU A 30 23.41 20.58 43.58
N SER A 31 23.60 19.99 44.76
CA SER A 31 24.93 19.60 45.27
C SER A 31 24.93 18.19 45.87
N SER A 32 26.12 17.60 46.02
CA SER A 32 26.28 16.27 46.65
C SER A 32 26.06 16.28 48.17
N SER A 33 25.98 17.46 48.79
CA SER A 33 25.78 17.62 50.24
C SER A 33 24.29 17.71 50.63
N LEU A 34 23.38 17.69 49.67
CA LEU A 34 21.93 17.71 49.92
C LEU A 34 21.45 16.40 50.53
N GLU A 35 20.38 16.49 51.32
CA GLU A 35 19.62 15.34 51.78
C GLU A 35 19.13 14.50 50.58
N GLN A 36 19.21 13.18 50.71
CA GLN A 36 19.00 12.26 49.60
C GLN A 36 17.59 12.37 49.00
N ASP A 37 16.55 12.52 49.82
CA ASP A 37 15.16 12.74 49.39
C ASP A 37 15.02 14.01 48.53
N LEU A 38 15.51 15.13 49.06
CA LEU A 38 15.46 16.42 48.39
C LEU A 38 16.24 16.41 47.07
N ARG A 39 17.42 15.78 47.06
CA ARG A 39 18.22 15.61 45.83
C ARG A 39 17.49 14.78 44.77
N ILE A 40 16.84 13.69 45.16
CA ILE A 40 16.07 12.82 44.25
C ILE A 40 14.91 13.60 43.63
N ARG A 41 14.15 14.34 44.45
CA ARG A 41 13.00 15.14 43.99
C ARG A 41 13.42 16.31 43.08
N ILE A 42 14.56 16.95 43.37
CA ILE A 42 15.12 17.98 42.48
C ILE A 42 15.53 17.38 41.13
N LEU A 43 16.25 16.26 41.11
CA LEU A 43 16.65 15.59 39.86
C LEU A 43 15.42 15.18 39.03
N TRP A 44 14.38 14.67 39.68
CA TRP A 44 13.11 14.32 39.06
C TRP A 44 12.37 15.53 38.47
N SER A 45 12.31 16.63 39.21
CA SER A 45 11.69 17.88 38.77
C SER A 45 12.41 18.48 37.56
N ILE A 46 13.75 18.47 37.57
CA ILE A 46 14.55 18.91 36.43
C ILE A 46 14.33 17.99 35.23
N ALA A 47 14.18 16.68 35.43
CA ALA A 47 13.96 15.77 34.31
C ALA A 47 12.62 16.00 33.59
N LEU A 48 11.52 16.19 34.33
CA LEU A 48 10.16 16.14 33.77
C LEU A 48 9.53 17.51 33.52
N ASN A 49 9.73 18.48 34.41
CA ASN A 49 9.03 19.78 34.35
C ASN A 49 9.87 20.89 33.70
N SER A 50 10.99 20.56 33.06
CA SER A 50 11.91 21.54 32.50
C SER A 50 11.95 21.59 30.98
N ALA A 51 11.00 20.95 30.29
CA ALA A 51 10.99 20.86 28.83
C ALA A 51 11.08 22.23 28.11
N ASN A 52 10.56 23.30 28.72
CA ASN A 52 10.66 24.67 28.19
C ASN A 52 11.92 25.44 28.64
N THR A 53 12.62 24.93 29.66
CA THR A 53 13.72 25.60 30.36
C THR A 53 15.09 25.02 29.98
N PHE A 54 15.17 23.71 29.78
CA PHE A 54 16.40 22.98 29.49
C PHE A 54 16.26 22.13 28.24
N SER A 55 17.38 21.94 27.52
CA SER A 55 17.42 21.05 26.36
C SER A 55 17.13 19.60 26.78
N PHE A 56 16.54 18.82 25.88
CA PHE A 56 16.27 17.38 26.07
C PHE A 56 17.46 16.59 26.65
N GLN A 57 18.68 16.87 26.19
CA GLN A 57 19.90 16.20 26.67
C GLN A 57 20.18 16.50 28.15
N ILE A 58 19.90 17.72 28.61
CA ILE A 58 20.07 18.09 30.02
C ILE A 58 19.07 17.28 30.86
N CYS A 59 17.81 17.22 30.47
CA CYS A 59 16.78 16.43 31.16
C CYS A 59 17.18 14.95 31.26
N LYS A 60 17.63 14.36 30.15
CA LYS A 60 18.10 12.97 30.08
C LYS A 60 19.29 12.72 31.01
N ASN A 61 20.27 13.62 31.06
CA ASN A 61 21.41 13.50 31.95
C ASN A 61 21.00 13.49 33.43
N HIS A 62 20.01 14.29 33.81
CA HIS A 62 19.50 14.32 35.19
C HIS A 62 18.73 13.05 35.56
N LEU A 63 18.02 12.42 34.63
CA LEU A 63 17.45 11.08 34.84
C LEU A 63 18.53 10.01 35.04
N TRP A 64 19.62 10.04 34.26
CA TRP A 64 20.74 9.12 34.47
C TRP A 64 21.42 9.31 35.83
N MET A 65 21.58 10.56 36.27
CA MET A 65 22.07 10.88 37.61
C MET A 65 21.12 10.38 38.71
N LEU A 66 19.81 10.51 38.48
CA LEU A 66 18.78 9.99 39.39
C LEU A 66 18.85 8.46 39.47
N LEU A 67 18.96 7.77 38.33
CA LEU A 67 19.11 6.32 38.28
C LEU A 67 20.36 5.84 39.04
N ALA A 68 21.49 6.53 38.86
CA ALA A 68 22.72 6.22 39.59
C ALA A 68 22.56 6.43 41.11
N THR A 69 21.87 7.51 41.50
CA THR A 69 21.59 7.82 42.91
C THR A 69 20.71 6.74 43.54
N LEU A 70 19.64 6.31 42.85
CA LEU A 70 18.74 5.25 43.32
C LEU A 70 19.45 3.89 43.43
N LYS A 71 20.32 3.53 42.48
CA LYS A 71 21.12 2.29 42.54
C LYS A 71 22.14 2.27 43.67
N SER A 72 22.67 3.44 44.06
CA SER A 72 23.66 3.57 45.13
C SER A 72 23.06 3.51 46.54
N GLY A 73 21.76 3.81 46.68
CA GLY A 73 21.04 3.67 47.95
C GLY A 73 20.61 2.22 48.15
N CYS A 74 21.18 1.52 49.14
CA CYS A 74 21.06 0.07 49.35
C CYS A 74 19.64 -0.53 49.62
N ASN A 75 18.53 0.16 49.37
CA ASN A 75 17.18 -0.36 49.62
C ASN A 75 16.29 -0.27 48.37
N SER A 76 16.06 -1.40 47.71
CA SER A 76 15.19 -1.54 46.53
C SER A 76 13.69 -1.29 46.79
N GLU A 77 13.29 -1.07 48.05
CA GLU A 77 11.88 -0.85 48.45
C GLU A 77 11.51 0.60 48.74
N VAL A 78 12.47 1.55 48.72
CA VAL A 78 12.18 2.96 49.04
C VAL A 78 11.50 3.64 47.86
N LYS A 79 10.23 3.99 48.04
CA LYS A 79 9.43 4.77 47.09
C LYS A 79 9.40 6.22 47.54
N TYR A 80 9.87 7.14 46.69
CA TYR A 80 9.78 8.58 46.96
C TYR A 80 8.50 9.14 46.31
N GLN A 81 7.90 10.14 46.96
CA GLN A 81 6.69 10.80 46.47
C GLN A 81 7.04 12.08 45.69
N SER A 82 6.31 12.32 44.61
CA SER A 82 6.43 13.49 43.76
C SER A 82 5.06 14.16 43.59
N LEU A 83 5.05 15.49 43.48
CA LEU A 83 3.83 16.27 43.20
C LEU A 83 3.55 16.43 41.69
N ILE A 84 4.38 15.84 40.82
CA ILE A 84 4.19 15.88 39.37
C ILE A 84 3.03 14.95 38.99
N SER A 85 2.00 15.49 38.35
CA SER A 85 0.83 14.72 37.90
C SER A 85 1.21 13.64 36.89
N GLY A 86 0.73 12.41 37.11
CA GLY A 86 1.07 11.23 36.30
C GLY A 86 2.43 10.59 36.64
N HIS A 87 3.16 11.20 37.57
CA HIS A 87 4.53 10.85 37.97
C HIS A 87 4.69 10.98 39.49
N GLU A 88 3.69 10.49 40.24
CA GLU A 88 3.60 10.67 41.70
C GLU A 88 4.59 9.77 42.48
N LEU A 89 5.13 8.73 41.84
CA LEU A 89 6.04 7.76 42.44
C LEU A 89 7.39 7.76 41.72
N ILE A 90 8.46 8.04 42.47
CA ILE A 90 9.83 7.93 41.99
C ILE A 90 10.42 6.64 42.55
N ASN A 91 10.73 5.70 41.67
CA ASN A 91 11.41 4.46 42.01
C ASN A 91 12.31 4.03 40.84
N LEU A 92 13.05 2.93 41.03
CA LEU A 92 14.03 2.48 40.05
C LEU A 92 13.38 2.07 38.71
N GLU A 93 12.23 1.41 38.76
CA GLU A 93 11.48 0.97 37.58
C GLU A 93 10.96 2.17 36.78
N THR A 94 10.29 3.13 37.44
CA THR A 94 9.72 4.31 36.76
C THR A 94 10.79 5.18 36.10
N VAL A 95 11.95 5.33 36.74
CA VAL A 95 13.08 6.08 36.18
C VAL A 95 13.70 5.34 34.98
N GLN A 96 13.83 4.01 35.06
CA GLN A 96 14.35 3.21 33.95
C GLN A 96 13.42 3.27 32.74
N ASP A 97 12.11 3.13 32.95
CA ASP A 97 11.11 3.20 31.89
C ASP A 97 11.13 4.55 31.17
N LEU A 98 11.23 5.66 31.93
CA LEU A 98 11.33 7.00 31.36
C LEU A 98 12.60 7.20 30.53
N ILE A 99 13.75 6.68 30.98
CA ILE A 99 14.99 6.74 30.20
C ILE A 99 14.81 5.98 28.88
N ILE A 100 14.22 4.78 28.92
CA ILE A 100 13.95 3.97 27.72
C ILE A 100 13.01 4.72 26.76
N GLN A 101 11.95 5.33 27.28
CA GLN A 101 11.02 6.13 26.48
C GLN A 101 11.70 7.34 25.83
N MET A 102 12.53 8.08 26.56
CA MET A 102 13.29 9.22 26.03
C MET A 102 14.28 8.77 24.94
N GLU A 103 15.03 7.68 25.17
CA GLU A 103 15.96 7.14 24.17
C GLU A 103 15.24 6.70 22.90
N ARG A 104 14.05 6.13 23.03
CA ARG A 104 13.21 5.77 21.89
C ARG A 104 12.74 6.99 21.11
N GLN A 105 12.27 8.03 21.81
CA GLN A 105 11.84 9.28 21.17
C GLN A 105 13.00 9.94 20.39
N GLU A 106 14.18 10.02 21.00
CA GLU A 106 15.37 10.57 20.36
C GLU A 106 15.77 9.80 19.08
N LYS A 107 15.66 8.47 19.10
CA LYS A 107 15.89 7.63 17.92
C LYS A 107 14.88 7.91 16.82
N LEU A 108 13.60 8.03 17.15
CA LEU A 108 12.55 8.35 16.17
C LEU A 108 12.76 9.73 15.54
N GLU A 109 13.11 10.74 16.34
CA GLU A 109 13.44 12.08 15.85
C GLU A 109 14.73 12.09 15.01
N ALA A 110 15.70 11.24 15.33
CA ALA A 110 16.90 11.07 14.49
C ALA A 110 16.56 10.43 13.14
N ILE A 111 15.69 9.40 13.12
CA ILE A 111 15.19 8.78 11.89
C ILE A 111 14.46 9.81 11.03
N GLN A 112 13.54 10.59 11.63
CA GLN A 112 12.79 11.61 10.90
C GLN A 112 13.73 12.68 10.30
N ARG A 113 14.70 13.17 11.06
CA ARG A 113 15.68 14.14 10.56
C ARG A 113 16.52 13.60 9.40
N LEU A 114 16.92 12.33 9.45
CA LEU A 114 17.63 11.68 8.35
C LEU A 114 16.75 11.54 7.11
N PHE A 115 15.48 11.18 7.30
CA PHE A 115 14.49 11.07 6.24
C PHE A 115 14.25 12.43 5.56
N ASP A 116 14.00 13.48 6.34
CA ASP A 116 13.82 14.85 5.83
C ASP A 116 15.08 15.36 5.11
N GLY A 117 16.26 14.94 5.58
CA GLY A 117 17.56 15.17 4.96
C GLY A 117 17.84 14.31 3.72
N ARG A 118 16.92 13.44 3.30
CA ARG A 118 17.05 12.49 2.17
C ARG A 118 18.20 11.49 2.30
N HIS A 119 18.60 11.17 3.52
CA HIS A 119 19.59 10.12 3.81
C HIS A 119 18.90 8.75 3.95
N PHE A 120 18.22 8.32 2.89
CA PHE A 120 17.34 7.16 2.90
C PHE A 120 18.06 5.84 3.18
N ASP A 121 19.29 5.69 2.70
CA ASP A 121 20.18 4.56 2.99
C ASP A 121 20.37 4.37 4.50
N ARG A 122 20.71 5.45 5.20
CA ARG A 122 20.91 5.44 6.65
C ARG A 122 19.62 5.19 7.42
N VAL A 123 18.50 5.70 6.92
CA VAL A 123 17.18 5.46 7.52
C VAL A 123 16.87 3.97 7.50
N VAL A 124 17.08 3.31 6.35
CA VAL A 124 16.88 1.87 6.20
C VAL A 124 17.77 1.11 7.19
N ASP A 125 19.07 1.38 7.23
CA ASP A 125 20.01 0.69 8.13
C ASP A 125 19.61 0.83 9.60
N ILE A 126 19.24 2.04 10.03
CA ILE A 126 18.84 2.29 11.42
C ILE A 126 17.56 1.53 11.76
N ILE A 127 16.55 1.56 10.89
CA ILE A 127 15.26 0.91 11.17
C ILE A 127 15.42 -0.61 11.15
N ILE A 128 16.09 -1.18 10.15
CA ILE A 128 16.24 -2.64 10.01
C ILE A 128 17.09 -3.22 11.13
N ASP A 129 18.24 -2.62 11.44
CA ASP A 129 19.20 -3.22 12.36
C ASP A 129 18.90 -2.90 13.83
N ASN A 130 18.30 -1.74 14.11
CA ASN A 130 18.27 -1.19 15.48
C ASN A 130 16.86 -0.93 16.02
N PHE A 131 15.80 -1.10 15.23
CA PHE A 131 14.44 -0.88 15.69
C PHE A 131 13.82 -2.17 16.24
N SER A 132 13.42 -2.15 17.52
CA SER A 132 12.69 -3.26 18.14
C SER A 132 11.20 -3.11 17.90
N TRP A 133 10.59 -4.07 17.20
CA TRP A 133 9.17 -4.07 16.86
C TRP A 133 8.26 -4.66 17.96
N LYS A 134 8.81 -5.27 19.02
CA LYS A 134 8.06 -6.14 19.95
C LYS A 134 7.07 -5.40 20.86
N ASP A 135 7.30 -4.12 21.17
CA ASP A 135 6.52 -3.34 22.15
C ASP A 135 6.25 -1.91 21.65
N VAL A 136 5.92 -1.80 20.36
CA VAL A 136 5.73 -0.50 19.69
C VAL A 136 4.24 -0.20 19.56
N ASP A 137 3.81 0.96 20.06
CA ASP A 137 2.45 1.46 19.82
C ASP A 137 2.11 1.46 18.33
N ARG A 138 0.85 1.16 18.00
CA ARG A 138 0.37 1.02 16.62
C ARG A 138 0.71 2.25 15.76
N ASN A 139 0.60 3.46 16.29
CA ASN A 139 0.86 4.68 15.51
C ASN A 139 2.35 4.84 15.20
N VAL A 140 3.22 4.50 16.16
CA VAL A 140 4.67 4.54 15.97
C VAL A 140 5.11 3.46 14.98
N LEU A 141 4.51 2.27 15.05
CA LEU A 141 4.77 1.20 14.09
C LEU A 141 4.38 1.64 12.68
N LEU A 142 3.15 2.13 12.50
CA LEU A 142 2.67 2.61 11.20
C LEU A 142 3.58 3.70 10.65
N SER A 143 3.80 4.78 11.41
CA SER A 143 4.63 5.91 10.95
C SER A 143 6.08 5.51 10.62
N THR A 144 6.72 4.68 11.46
CA THR A 144 8.10 4.24 11.23
C THR A 144 8.20 3.33 10.00
N THR A 145 7.27 2.38 9.83
CA THR A 145 7.26 1.50 8.66
C THR A 145 6.93 2.27 7.38
N MET A 146 6.07 3.29 7.43
CA MET A 146 5.81 4.15 6.26
C MET A 146 7.07 4.91 5.82
N ILE A 147 7.83 5.46 6.78
CA ILE A 147 9.14 6.09 6.52
C ILE A 147 10.11 5.09 5.88
N LEU A 148 10.12 3.84 6.36
CA LEU A 148 10.95 2.77 5.79
C LEU A 148 10.56 2.44 4.35
N ILE A 149 9.26 2.24 4.09
CA ILE A 149 8.74 1.96 2.73
C ILE A 149 9.08 3.12 1.79
N ASP A 150 8.83 4.36 2.22
CA ASP A 150 9.14 5.54 1.41
C ASP A 150 10.65 5.63 1.13
N SER A 151 11.50 5.32 2.11
CA SER A 151 12.96 5.27 1.92
C SER A 151 13.36 4.23 0.87
N TYR A 152 12.77 3.03 0.89
CA TYR A 152 13.02 2.03 -0.16
C TYR A 152 12.53 2.49 -1.54
N LEU A 153 11.36 3.12 -1.62
CA LEU A 153 10.81 3.65 -2.87
C LEU A 153 11.73 4.74 -3.45
N GLU A 154 12.24 5.66 -2.63
CA GLU A 154 13.17 6.71 -3.07
C GLU A 154 14.55 6.15 -3.49
N LEU A 155 14.97 5.03 -2.89
CA LEU A 155 16.17 4.29 -3.32
C LEU A 155 15.92 3.41 -4.55
N ASN A 156 14.69 3.38 -5.09
CA ASN A 156 14.25 2.49 -6.17
C ASN A 156 14.50 1.00 -5.84
N ASN A 157 14.49 0.64 -4.56
CA ASN A 157 14.54 -0.74 -4.08
C ASN A 157 13.11 -1.29 -3.97
N MET A 158 12.60 -1.81 -5.09
CA MET A 158 11.23 -2.29 -5.20
C MET A 158 10.98 -3.54 -4.35
N ASP A 159 11.96 -4.42 -4.22
CA ASP A 159 11.88 -5.61 -3.36
C ASP A 159 11.68 -5.23 -1.89
N GLY A 160 12.56 -4.38 -1.35
CA GLY A 160 12.44 -3.93 0.04
C GLY A 160 11.13 -3.19 0.31
N ALA A 161 10.70 -2.33 -0.63
CA ALA A 161 9.41 -1.65 -0.52
C ALA A 161 8.24 -2.65 -0.52
N SER A 162 8.26 -3.63 -1.42
CA SER A 162 7.19 -4.62 -1.55
C SER A 162 7.06 -5.55 -0.35
N GLU A 163 8.18 -6.02 0.22
CA GLU A 163 8.22 -6.86 1.41
C GLU A 163 7.52 -6.15 2.58
N TRP A 164 7.89 -4.89 2.83
CA TRP A 164 7.33 -4.11 3.92
C TRP A 164 5.90 -3.65 3.65
N ILE A 165 5.52 -3.40 2.40
CA ILE A 165 4.13 -3.14 2.01
C ILE A 165 3.27 -4.37 2.32
N SER A 166 3.68 -5.58 1.91
CA SER A 166 2.94 -6.82 2.23
C SER A 166 2.75 -7.00 3.72
N ARG A 167 3.82 -6.88 4.52
CA ARG A 167 3.75 -6.98 5.98
C ARG A 167 2.81 -5.96 6.60
N LEU A 168 2.84 -4.72 6.10
CA LEU A 168 2.00 -3.66 6.64
C LEU A 168 0.54 -3.82 6.24
N LEU A 169 0.26 -4.33 5.03
CA LEU A 169 -1.10 -4.70 4.61
C LEU A 169 -1.67 -5.85 5.44
N ASP A 170 -0.88 -6.89 5.73
CA ASP A 170 -1.29 -7.99 6.62
C ASP A 170 -1.57 -7.48 8.04
N PHE A 171 -0.76 -6.53 8.52
CA PHE A 171 -0.95 -5.92 9.83
C PHE A 171 -2.20 -5.02 9.89
N THR A 172 -2.45 -4.19 8.87
CA THR A 172 -3.60 -3.29 8.89
C THR A 172 -4.90 -4.02 8.57
N GLY A 173 -4.87 -5.06 7.72
CA GLY A 173 -5.99 -5.93 7.43
C GLY A 173 -7.24 -5.22 6.92
N GLY A 174 -7.11 -4.11 6.18
CA GLY A 174 -8.23 -3.29 5.73
C GLY A 174 -8.75 -2.28 6.77
N LEU A 175 -8.10 -2.16 7.93
CA LEU A 175 -8.45 -1.21 8.99
C LEU A 175 -7.65 0.11 8.86
N ALA A 176 -7.70 0.94 9.91
CA ALA A 176 -6.99 2.21 9.98
C ALA A 176 -5.50 2.09 9.57
N GLY A 177 -5.08 2.94 8.64
CA GLY A 177 -3.75 2.97 8.04
C GLY A 177 -3.63 2.29 6.67
N THR A 178 -4.63 1.50 6.24
CA THR A 178 -4.56 0.71 4.99
C THR A 178 -4.49 1.59 3.74
N GLU A 179 -5.25 2.69 3.69
CA GLU A 179 -5.25 3.62 2.55
C GLU A 179 -3.86 4.18 2.27
N GLU A 180 -3.13 4.55 3.32
CA GLU A 180 -1.77 5.07 3.21
C GLU A 180 -0.79 4.01 2.69
N VAL A 181 -1.01 2.72 3.01
CA VAL A 181 -0.21 1.62 2.46
C VAL A 181 -0.57 1.40 0.99
N ILE A 182 -1.86 1.41 0.65
CA ILE A 182 -2.34 1.27 -0.74
C ILE A 182 -1.77 2.39 -1.63
N ALA A 183 -1.68 3.62 -1.13
CA ALA A 183 -1.06 4.72 -1.85
C ALA A 183 0.41 4.44 -2.22
N ARG A 184 1.15 3.71 -1.38
CA ARG A 184 2.53 3.28 -1.63
C ARG A 184 2.61 2.06 -2.52
N LEU A 185 1.70 1.10 -2.36
CA LEU A 185 1.52 -0.02 -3.28
C LEU A 185 1.35 0.46 -4.73
N LYS A 186 0.56 1.52 -4.94
CA LYS A 186 0.34 2.15 -6.27
C LYS A 186 1.61 2.75 -6.89
N ARG A 187 2.69 2.94 -6.12
CA ARG A 187 3.99 3.46 -6.62
C ARG A 187 4.96 2.36 -7.06
N LEU A 188 4.67 1.09 -6.78
CA LEU A 188 5.57 -0.01 -7.10
C LEU A 188 5.66 -0.28 -8.61
N ALA A 189 6.88 -0.52 -9.08
CA ALA A 189 7.14 -1.08 -10.40
C ALA A 189 7.20 -2.60 -10.29
N ILE A 190 6.07 -3.26 -10.52
CA ILE A 190 5.87 -4.71 -10.25
C ILE A 190 6.87 -5.58 -11.00
N GLU A 191 7.24 -5.18 -12.22
CA GLU A 191 8.16 -5.90 -13.10
C GLU A 191 9.60 -5.97 -12.54
N ARG A 192 9.91 -5.17 -11.51
CA ARG A 192 11.23 -5.10 -10.85
C ARG A 192 11.25 -5.77 -9.48
N ILE A 193 10.18 -6.48 -9.11
CA ILE A 193 10.06 -7.18 -7.83
C ILE A 193 10.38 -8.66 -8.05
N CYS A 194 11.04 -9.31 -7.10
CA CYS A 194 11.27 -10.74 -7.15
C CYS A 194 9.96 -11.54 -6.97
N LEU A 195 9.92 -12.75 -7.53
CA LEU A 195 8.69 -13.55 -7.59
C LEU A 195 8.11 -13.88 -6.21
N GLU A 196 8.95 -14.08 -5.19
CA GLU A 196 8.50 -14.33 -3.81
C GLU A 196 7.72 -13.13 -3.26
N ASN A 197 8.26 -11.92 -3.38
CA ASN A 197 7.60 -10.72 -2.94
C ASN A 197 6.35 -10.40 -3.76
N THR A 198 6.37 -10.65 -5.07
CA THR A 198 5.17 -10.53 -5.91
C THR A 198 4.06 -11.50 -5.47
N SER A 199 4.41 -12.74 -5.11
CA SER A 199 3.46 -13.71 -4.56
C SER A 199 2.86 -13.23 -3.24
N ASN A 200 3.67 -12.66 -2.34
CA ASN A 200 3.19 -12.07 -1.10
C ASN A 200 2.20 -10.92 -1.36
N LEU A 201 2.50 -10.03 -2.33
CA LEU A 201 1.57 -8.97 -2.73
C LEU A 201 0.24 -9.53 -3.23
N VAL A 202 0.24 -10.60 -4.04
CA VAL A 202 -1.01 -11.25 -4.50
C VAL A 202 -1.86 -11.66 -3.31
N HIS A 203 -1.28 -12.33 -2.31
CA HIS A 203 -2.02 -12.77 -1.12
C HIS A 203 -2.65 -11.61 -0.36
N CYS A 204 -1.89 -10.53 -0.12
CA CYS A 204 -2.39 -9.35 0.59
C CYS A 204 -3.50 -8.63 -0.22
N ILE A 205 -3.30 -8.44 -1.52
CA ILE A 205 -4.25 -7.71 -2.37
C ILE A 205 -5.56 -8.48 -2.53
N VAL A 206 -5.50 -9.79 -2.73
CA VAL A 206 -6.71 -10.64 -2.79
C VAL A 206 -7.49 -10.53 -1.48
N HIS A 207 -6.82 -10.56 -0.34
CA HIS A 207 -7.47 -10.38 0.96
C HIS A 207 -8.22 -9.04 1.05
N LEU A 208 -7.60 -7.93 0.61
CA LEU A 208 -8.26 -6.63 0.58
C LEU A 208 -9.47 -6.59 -0.36
N LEU A 209 -9.34 -7.15 -1.56
CA LEU A 209 -10.39 -7.16 -2.57
C LEU A 209 -11.59 -8.05 -2.18
N VAL A 210 -11.37 -9.12 -1.43
CA VAL A 210 -12.41 -10.08 -1.07
C VAL A 210 -13.02 -9.80 0.31
N LEU A 211 -12.21 -9.40 1.28
CA LEU A 211 -12.62 -9.27 2.69
C LEU A 211 -12.46 -7.84 3.24
N GLY A 212 -11.65 -7.01 2.60
CA GLY A 212 -11.28 -5.67 3.09
C GLY A 212 -12.22 -4.54 2.68
N GLY A 213 -13.27 -4.79 1.89
CA GLY A 213 -14.16 -3.73 1.38
C GLY A 213 -13.61 -2.97 0.16
N TYR A 214 -12.58 -3.52 -0.49
CA TYR A 214 -11.91 -2.91 -1.64
C TYR A 214 -12.33 -3.51 -2.98
N GLU A 215 -13.38 -4.34 -3.02
CA GLU A 215 -13.82 -5.08 -4.21
C GLU A 215 -14.07 -4.19 -5.43
N SER A 216 -14.38 -2.90 -5.20
CA SER A 216 -14.66 -1.91 -6.24
C SER A 216 -13.47 -0.99 -6.59
N ASP A 217 -12.26 -1.20 -6.02
CA ASP A 217 -11.05 -0.45 -6.38
C ASP A 217 -10.41 -1.06 -7.64
N THR A 218 -10.66 -0.40 -8.77
CA THR A 218 -10.10 -0.76 -10.08
C THR A 218 -8.57 -0.78 -10.10
N THR A 219 -7.91 0.13 -9.37
CA THR A 219 -6.44 0.21 -9.38
C THR A 219 -5.83 -1.01 -8.69
N LEU A 220 -6.43 -1.48 -7.59
CA LEU A 220 -5.96 -2.69 -6.91
C LEU A 220 -6.13 -3.93 -7.78
N TRP A 221 -7.23 -4.04 -8.53
CA TRP A 221 -7.41 -5.10 -9.53
C TRP A 221 -6.34 -5.07 -10.62
N LEU A 222 -5.98 -3.88 -11.12
CA LEU A 222 -4.92 -3.73 -12.11
C LEU A 222 -3.54 -4.10 -11.56
N ILE A 223 -3.25 -3.78 -10.30
CA ILE A 223 -1.99 -4.18 -9.65
C ILE A 223 -1.99 -5.70 -9.45
N LEU A 224 -3.09 -6.29 -9.01
CA LEU A 224 -3.22 -7.75 -8.88
C LEU A 224 -3.00 -8.46 -10.22
N TYR A 225 -3.58 -7.94 -11.30
CA TYR A 225 -3.35 -8.42 -12.66
C TYR A 225 -1.87 -8.38 -13.02
N ARG A 226 -1.17 -7.26 -12.78
CA ARG A 226 0.26 -7.13 -13.07
C ARG A 226 1.10 -8.10 -12.25
N CYS A 227 0.77 -8.30 -10.97
CA CYS A 227 1.44 -9.28 -10.13
C CYS A 227 1.28 -10.69 -10.69
N ALA A 228 0.06 -11.08 -11.06
CA ALA A 228 -0.18 -12.40 -11.65
C ALA A 228 0.53 -12.58 -12.99
N TYR A 229 0.47 -11.58 -13.86
CA TYR A 229 1.18 -11.61 -15.15
C TYR A 229 2.71 -11.77 -14.96
N HIS A 230 3.29 -11.09 -13.97
CA HIS A 230 4.71 -11.23 -13.65
C HIS A 230 5.04 -12.63 -13.11
N LEU A 231 4.16 -13.22 -12.30
CA LEU A 231 4.32 -14.58 -11.76
C LEU A 231 4.17 -15.68 -12.80
N GLU A 232 3.36 -15.46 -13.84
CA GLU A 232 3.22 -16.40 -14.96
C GLU A 232 4.52 -16.60 -15.73
N GLY A 233 5.33 -15.55 -15.82
CA GLY A 233 6.56 -15.57 -16.59
C GLY A 233 6.30 -15.68 -18.10
N GLU A 234 7.21 -16.35 -18.82
CA GLU A 234 7.12 -16.48 -20.27
C GLU A 234 6.05 -17.50 -20.69
N HIS A 235 5.19 -17.09 -21.63
CA HIS A 235 4.21 -17.98 -22.25
C HIS A 235 4.87 -18.80 -23.34
N THR A 236 4.95 -20.12 -23.13
CA THR A 236 5.34 -21.11 -24.13
C THR A 236 4.18 -22.07 -24.36
N VAL A 237 4.26 -22.85 -25.44
CA VAL A 237 3.24 -23.87 -25.76
C VAL A 237 3.09 -24.86 -24.60
N GLU A 238 4.19 -25.24 -23.98
CA GLU A 238 4.23 -26.16 -22.84
C GLU A 238 3.60 -25.56 -21.59
N THR A 239 3.95 -24.31 -21.24
CA THR A 239 3.42 -23.66 -20.03
C THR A 239 1.93 -23.41 -20.14
N LEU A 240 1.45 -22.96 -21.32
CA LEU A 240 0.03 -22.77 -21.59
C LEU A 240 -0.74 -24.10 -21.63
N SER A 241 -0.16 -25.15 -22.23
CA SER A 241 -0.79 -26.47 -22.23
C SER A 241 -0.97 -27.01 -20.81
N ALA A 242 0.07 -26.91 -19.98
CA ALA A 242 -0.01 -27.32 -18.58
C ALA A 242 -1.03 -26.49 -17.78
N LEU A 243 -1.13 -25.19 -18.08
CA LEU A 243 -2.12 -24.29 -17.47
C LEU A 243 -3.56 -24.72 -17.80
N TYR A 244 -3.83 -25.07 -19.06
CA TYR A 244 -5.16 -25.51 -19.49
C TYR A 244 -5.51 -26.90 -18.94
N ASP A 245 -4.55 -27.82 -18.92
CA ASP A 245 -4.70 -29.15 -18.28
C ASP A 245 -4.96 -29.01 -16.76
N GLY A 246 -4.48 -27.92 -16.15
CA GLY A 246 -4.75 -27.53 -14.77
C GLY A 246 -6.12 -26.89 -14.51
N GLY A 247 -6.96 -26.74 -15.54
CA GLY A 247 -8.33 -26.22 -15.43
C GLY A 247 -8.46 -24.70 -15.51
N CYS A 248 -7.46 -24.00 -16.04
CA CYS A 248 -7.58 -22.56 -16.29
C CYS A 248 -8.65 -22.27 -17.35
N GLN A 249 -9.58 -21.37 -17.04
CA GLN A 249 -10.70 -21.04 -17.92
C GLN A 249 -10.35 -20.01 -19.00
N MET A 250 -9.44 -19.07 -18.75
CA MET A 250 -8.96 -18.10 -19.73
C MET A 250 -7.64 -18.54 -20.38
N LEU A 251 -7.22 -17.80 -21.42
CA LEU A 251 -5.94 -18.04 -22.12
C LEU A 251 -4.71 -17.87 -21.20
N THR A 252 -4.83 -17.08 -20.13
CA THR A 252 -3.82 -17.00 -19.06
C THR A 252 -4.52 -16.84 -17.70
N SER A 253 -3.82 -17.15 -16.60
CA SER A 253 -4.31 -16.93 -15.23
C SER A 253 -4.51 -15.44 -14.93
N ALA A 254 -3.65 -14.56 -15.46
CA ALA A 254 -3.75 -13.13 -15.31
C ALA A 254 -5.03 -12.61 -15.99
N LEU A 255 -5.40 -13.16 -17.15
CA LEU A 255 -6.68 -12.82 -17.78
C LEU A 255 -7.90 -13.26 -16.95
N ASN A 256 -7.85 -14.41 -16.24
CA ASN A 256 -8.94 -14.78 -15.32
C ASN A 256 -9.17 -13.69 -14.25
N ILE A 257 -8.11 -13.05 -13.78
CA ILE A 257 -8.21 -11.96 -12.81
C ILE A 257 -8.93 -10.76 -13.42
N LEU A 258 -8.65 -10.40 -14.67
CA LEU A 258 -9.35 -9.29 -15.33
C LEU A 258 -10.84 -9.58 -15.56
N VAL A 259 -11.20 -10.81 -15.95
CA VAL A 259 -12.61 -11.22 -16.08
C VAL A 259 -13.33 -11.11 -14.73
N THR A 260 -12.72 -11.67 -13.68
CA THR A 260 -13.25 -11.60 -12.32
C THR A 260 -13.40 -10.15 -11.85
N ALA A 261 -12.38 -9.33 -12.10
CA ALA A 261 -12.39 -7.91 -11.77
C ALA A 261 -13.51 -7.17 -12.49
N HIS A 262 -13.72 -7.43 -13.79
CA HIS A 262 -14.79 -6.80 -14.56
C HIS A 262 -16.16 -7.08 -13.95
N GLU A 263 -16.46 -8.34 -13.66
CA GLU A 263 -17.73 -8.75 -13.04
C GLU A 263 -17.94 -8.08 -11.66
N VAL A 264 -16.91 -8.06 -10.82
CA VAL A 264 -16.99 -7.48 -9.47
C VAL A 264 -17.13 -5.96 -9.53
N ILE A 265 -16.34 -5.27 -10.36
CA ILE A 265 -16.42 -3.81 -10.54
C ILE A 265 -17.78 -3.42 -11.13
N ALA A 266 -18.31 -4.21 -12.06
CA ALA A 266 -19.62 -4.00 -12.67
C ALA A 266 -20.77 -4.11 -11.65
N LYS A 267 -20.71 -5.04 -10.71
CA LYS A 267 -21.70 -5.14 -9.60
C LYS A 267 -21.77 -3.86 -8.75
N HIS A 268 -20.72 -3.04 -8.78
CA HIS A 268 -20.65 -1.74 -8.11
C HIS A 268 -20.96 -0.55 -9.03
N ASN A 269 -21.42 -0.79 -10.27
CA ASN A 269 -21.68 0.21 -11.30
C ASN A 269 -20.44 1.09 -11.60
N LYS A 270 -19.25 0.49 -11.61
CA LYS A 270 -17.99 1.21 -11.83
C LYS A 270 -17.27 0.85 -13.13
N CYS A 271 -17.76 -0.11 -13.92
CA CYS A 271 -17.07 -0.51 -15.16
C CYS A 271 -17.08 0.59 -16.25
N PHE A 272 -18.02 1.52 -16.19
CA PHE A 272 -18.15 2.66 -17.12
C PHE A 272 -17.58 3.99 -16.57
N VAL A 273 -16.99 3.97 -15.36
CA VAL A 273 -16.33 5.14 -14.76
C VAL A 273 -15.04 5.44 -15.52
N ASP A 274 -14.59 6.71 -15.46
CA ASP A 274 -13.37 7.18 -16.12
C ASP A 274 -13.34 6.83 -17.61
N ASP A 275 -14.42 7.18 -18.31
CA ASP A 275 -14.60 6.96 -19.76
C ASP A 275 -14.38 5.51 -20.19
N HIS A 276 -14.96 4.57 -19.43
CA HIS A 276 -14.84 3.13 -19.68
C HIS A 276 -13.40 2.62 -19.77
N SER A 277 -12.47 3.28 -19.08
CA SER A 277 -11.04 2.96 -19.11
C SER A 277 -10.74 1.50 -18.75
N PHE A 278 -11.52 0.89 -17.84
CA PHE A 278 -11.30 -0.49 -17.43
C PHE A 278 -11.67 -1.51 -18.52
N PRO A 279 -12.88 -1.54 -19.10
CA PRO A 279 -13.18 -2.40 -20.25
C PRO A 279 -12.23 -2.19 -21.45
N LEU A 280 -11.79 -0.96 -21.71
CA LEU A 280 -10.77 -0.68 -22.73
C LEU A 280 -9.43 -1.33 -22.38
N PHE A 281 -9.00 -1.24 -21.12
CA PHE A 281 -7.80 -1.93 -20.66
C PHE A 281 -7.91 -3.45 -20.85
N VAL A 282 -9.04 -4.06 -20.47
CA VAL A 282 -9.29 -5.50 -20.64
C VAL A 282 -9.21 -5.90 -22.12
N LEU A 283 -9.88 -5.18 -23.02
CA LEU A 283 -9.79 -5.47 -24.47
C LEU A 283 -8.36 -5.35 -25.01
N ASN A 284 -7.58 -4.39 -24.54
CA ASN A 284 -6.18 -4.25 -24.97
C ASN A 284 -5.34 -5.46 -24.53
N GLU A 285 -5.51 -5.95 -23.29
CA GLU A 285 -4.78 -7.13 -22.82
C GLU A 285 -5.26 -8.42 -23.52
N LEU A 286 -6.56 -8.56 -23.78
CA LEU A 286 -7.09 -9.68 -24.56
C LEU A 286 -6.48 -9.73 -25.96
N SER A 287 -6.35 -8.59 -26.65
CA SER A 287 -5.74 -8.52 -27.98
C SER A 287 -4.26 -8.90 -27.95
N LYS A 288 -3.51 -8.35 -26.99
CA LYS A 288 -2.08 -8.68 -26.81
C LYS A 288 -1.85 -10.17 -26.60
N ILE A 289 -2.63 -10.79 -25.71
CA ILE A 289 -2.51 -12.23 -25.44
C ILE A 289 -2.93 -13.06 -26.64
N ARG A 290 -4.01 -12.70 -27.35
CA ARG A 290 -4.41 -13.40 -28.59
C ARG A 290 -3.33 -13.35 -29.67
N ALA A 291 -2.59 -12.25 -29.77
CA ALA A 291 -1.51 -12.09 -30.72
C ALA A 291 -0.21 -12.82 -30.32
N ASN A 292 -0.13 -13.39 -29.11
CA ASN A 292 1.06 -14.10 -28.67
C ASN A 292 1.26 -15.39 -29.50
N PRO A 293 2.45 -15.63 -30.11
CA PRO A 293 2.71 -16.80 -30.94
C PRO A 293 2.42 -18.13 -30.26
N ALA A 294 2.76 -18.28 -28.97
CA ALA A 294 2.50 -19.51 -28.23
C ALA A 294 1.00 -19.76 -28.05
N VAL A 295 0.21 -18.71 -27.83
CA VAL A 295 -1.25 -18.79 -27.73
C VAL A 295 -1.84 -19.20 -29.08
N VAL A 296 -1.42 -18.56 -30.17
CA VAL A 296 -1.87 -18.90 -31.53
C VAL A 296 -1.56 -20.37 -31.86
N GLU A 297 -0.35 -20.83 -31.53
CA GLU A 297 0.06 -22.21 -31.77
C GLU A 297 -0.80 -23.20 -30.99
N VAL A 298 -1.00 -22.97 -29.68
CA VAL A 298 -1.82 -23.86 -28.85
C VAL A 298 -3.27 -23.90 -29.33
N LEU A 299 -3.89 -22.75 -29.63
CA LEU A 299 -5.26 -22.68 -30.14
C LEU A 299 -5.43 -23.38 -31.49
N SER A 300 -4.38 -23.45 -32.31
CA SER A 300 -4.41 -24.13 -33.62
C SER A 300 -4.16 -25.64 -33.53
N THR A 301 -3.49 -26.11 -32.48
CA THR A 301 -3.02 -27.50 -32.34
C THR A 301 -3.86 -28.31 -31.35
N ARG A 302 -4.64 -27.67 -30.48
CA ARG A 302 -5.46 -28.31 -29.45
C ARG A 302 -6.91 -27.82 -29.48
N GLU A 303 -7.82 -28.66 -28.99
CA GLU A 303 -9.21 -28.27 -28.75
C GLU A 303 -9.33 -27.46 -27.45
N CYS A 304 -9.11 -26.15 -27.53
CA CYS A 304 -9.24 -25.22 -26.40
C CYS A 304 -10.65 -24.58 -26.37
N ILE A 305 -11.70 -25.41 -26.41
CA ILE A 305 -13.10 -24.94 -26.57
C ILE A 305 -13.51 -24.04 -25.40
N GLU A 306 -13.19 -24.45 -24.16
CA GLU A 306 -13.56 -23.70 -22.95
C GLU A 306 -12.86 -22.35 -22.91
N GLN A 307 -11.54 -22.32 -23.16
CA GLN A 307 -10.75 -21.10 -23.17
C GLN A 307 -11.15 -20.15 -24.29
N SER A 308 -11.40 -20.68 -25.48
CA SER A 308 -11.87 -19.89 -26.62
C SER A 308 -13.25 -19.29 -26.35
N ARG A 309 -14.14 -20.06 -25.71
CA ARG A 309 -15.47 -19.57 -25.34
C ARG A 309 -15.38 -18.47 -24.28
N ALA A 310 -14.67 -18.71 -23.18
CA ALA A 310 -14.52 -17.71 -22.11
C ALA A 310 -13.90 -16.41 -22.63
N PHE A 311 -12.87 -16.52 -23.49
CA PHE A 311 -12.26 -15.39 -24.16
C PHE A 311 -13.26 -14.58 -25.00
N ILE A 312 -14.02 -15.25 -25.87
CA ILE A 312 -14.98 -14.59 -26.76
C ILE A 312 -16.17 -14.00 -25.98
N ASP A 313 -16.64 -14.69 -24.95
CA ASP A 313 -17.72 -14.19 -24.09
C ASP A 313 -17.29 -12.89 -23.39
N GLU A 314 -16.05 -12.83 -22.88
CA GLU A 314 -15.52 -11.61 -22.27
C GLU A 314 -15.29 -10.48 -23.28
N VAL A 315 -14.77 -10.78 -24.48
CA VAL A 315 -14.65 -9.78 -25.56
C VAL A 315 -16.01 -9.16 -25.84
N HIS A 316 -17.06 -9.97 -25.99
CA HIS A 316 -18.41 -9.45 -26.22
C HIS A 316 -18.96 -8.67 -25.03
N GLN A 317 -18.68 -9.10 -23.80
CA GLN A 317 -19.12 -8.37 -22.60
C GLN A 317 -18.48 -6.97 -22.54
N CYS A 318 -17.16 -6.87 -22.75
CA CYS A 318 -16.47 -5.58 -22.82
C CYS A 318 -16.99 -4.68 -23.94
N LEU A 319 -17.19 -5.22 -25.15
CA LEU A 319 -17.75 -4.46 -26.27
C LEU A 319 -19.17 -3.97 -25.98
N PHE A 320 -19.97 -4.76 -25.27
CA PHE A 320 -21.32 -4.37 -24.90
C PHE A 320 -21.31 -3.25 -23.87
N CYS A 321 -20.46 -3.35 -22.84
CA CYS A 321 -20.25 -2.27 -21.87
C CYS A 321 -19.85 -0.96 -22.56
N LEU A 322 -18.97 -1.01 -23.57
CA LEU A 322 -18.47 0.16 -24.29
C LEU A 322 -19.44 0.76 -25.31
N TYR A 323 -20.08 -0.09 -26.13
CA TYR A 323 -20.71 0.31 -27.39
C TYR A 323 -22.15 -0.20 -27.56
N ALA A 324 -22.71 -0.93 -26.58
CA ALA A 324 -23.98 -1.65 -26.70
C ALA A 324 -24.02 -2.62 -27.90
N CYS A 325 -22.85 -3.19 -28.24
CA CYS A 325 -22.63 -4.13 -29.33
C CYS A 325 -21.86 -5.34 -28.80
N PRO A 326 -22.21 -6.60 -29.15
CA PRO A 326 -23.25 -6.98 -30.11
C PRO A 326 -24.66 -6.94 -29.53
N SER A 327 -25.59 -6.27 -30.23
CA SER A 327 -26.96 -6.07 -29.74
C SER A 327 -27.79 -7.35 -29.75
N ARG A 328 -27.50 -8.27 -30.70
CA ARG A 328 -28.21 -9.56 -30.82
C ARG A 328 -27.93 -10.51 -29.67
N ARG A 329 -26.78 -10.36 -29.01
CA ARG A 329 -26.38 -11.19 -27.87
C ARG A 329 -26.79 -10.60 -26.52
N LYS A 330 -27.52 -9.47 -26.49
CA LYS A 330 -27.90 -8.79 -25.24
C LYS A 330 -28.51 -9.71 -24.18
N ARG A 331 -29.28 -10.74 -24.55
CA ARG A 331 -29.88 -11.70 -23.60
C ARG A 331 -28.89 -12.70 -22.98
N GLN A 332 -27.71 -12.85 -23.58
CA GLN A 332 -26.63 -13.72 -23.15
C GLN A 332 -25.55 -12.95 -22.38
N LEU A 333 -25.58 -11.62 -22.45
CA LEU A 333 -24.63 -10.72 -21.81
C LEU A 333 -25.22 -10.17 -20.51
N GLU A 334 -24.33 -9.82 -19.59
CA GLU A 334 -24.72 -9.21 -18.33
C GLU A 334 -24.98 -7.71 -18.52
N GLU A 335 -26.03 -7.20 -17.90
CA GLU A 335 -26.37 -5.77 -17.94
C GLU A 335 -25.62 -5.05 -16.81
N HIS A 336 -24.49 -4.45 -17.15
CA HIS A 336 -23.64 -3.70 -16.22
C HIS A 336 -24.00 -2.20 -16.11
N GLY A 337 -25.05 -1.76 -16.83
CA GLY A 337 -25.49 -0.36 -16.86
C GLY A 337 -24.52 0.57 -17.60
N GLY A 338 -24.70 1.87 -17.42
CA GLY A 338 -23.90 2.91 -18.08
C GLY A 338 -24.49 3.41 -19.40
N THR A 339 -23.80 4.36 -20.04
CA THR A 339 -24.29 5.04 -21.25
C THR A 339 -23.93 4.35 -22.55
N HIS A 340 -23.08 3.31 -22.53
CA HIS A 340 -22.63 2.53 -23.70
C HIS A 340 -22.24 3.37 -24.92
N ASN A 341 -21.67 4.55 -24.66
CA ASN A 341 -21.47 5.61 -25.64
C ASN A 341 -19.99 5.95 -25.77
N HIS A 342 -19.09 5.01 -25.45
CA HIS A 342 -17.68 5.21 -25.71
C HIS A 342 -17.48 5.50 -27.20
N GLU A 343 -16.73 6.54 -27.51
CA GLU A 343 -16.36 6.86 -28.89
C GLU A 343 -14.92 6.38 -29.14
N PRO A 344 -14.74 5.33 -29.96
CA PRO A 344 -13.46 4.68 -30.11
C PRO A 344 -12.48 5.57 -30.88
N SER A 345 -11.24 5.62 -30.40
CA SER A 345 -10.11 6.11 -31.18
C SER A 345 -9.76 5.13 -32.31
N LEU A 346 -8.93 5.55 -33.28
CA LEU A 346 -8.43 4.65 -34.32
C LEU A 346 -7.74 3.41 -33.73
N LYS A 347 -6.99 3.59 -32.64
CA LYS A 347 -6.33 2.50 -31.93
C LYS A 347 -7.33 1.53 -31.31
N ASP A 348 -8.42 2.04 -30.73
CA ASP A 348 -9.48 1.19 -30.16
C ASP A 348 -10.16 0.37 -31.26
N ILE A 349 -10.41 0.97 -32.42
CA ILE A 349 -10.97 0.27 -33.59
C ILE A 349 -10.03 -0.84 -34.05
N GLU A 350 -8.74 -0.54 -34.29
CA GLU A 350 -7.75 -1.54 -34.69
C GLU A 350 -7.69 -2.70 -33.69
N ASN A 351 -7.71 -2.38 -32.39
CA ASN A 351 -7.70 -3.36 -31.32
C ASN A 351 -8.93 -4.27 -31.36
N VAL A 352 -10.14 -3.69 -31.48
CA VAL A 352 -11.39 -4.48 -31.58
C VAL A 352 -11.43 -5.31 -32.85
N LEU A 353 -10.97 -4.78 -33.99
CA LEU A 353 -10.91 -5.55 -35.23
C LEU A 353 -9.99 -6.76 -35.09
N SER A 354 -8.84 -6.63 -34.43
CA SER A 354 -7.95 -7.77 -34.16
C SER A 354 -8.61 -8.89 -33.32
N LEU A 355 -9.62 -8.54 -32.52
CA LEU A 355 -10.36 -9.47 -31.67
C LEU A 355 -11.59 -10.08 -32.37
N LEU A 356 -12.16 -9.41 -33.37
CA LEU A 356 -13.36 -9.89 -34.06
C LEU A 356 -13.08 -10.53 -35.41
N LEU A 357 -11.93 -10.23 -36.02
CA LEU A 357 -11.56 -10.81 -37.31
C LEU A 357 -11.31 -12.33 -37.19
N PRO A 358 -11.77 -13.10 -38.17
CA PRO A 358 -11.46 -14.52 -38.24
C PRO A 358 -9.98 -14.74 -38.57
N ASP A 359 -9.40 -15.81 -38.06
CA ASP A 359 -7.97 -16.12 -38.29
C ASP A 359 -7.65 -16.43 -39.76
N LYS A 360 -8.68 -16.82 -40.55
CA LYS A 360 -8.59 -17.00 -42.00
C LYS A 360 -9.52 -16.03 -42.68
N ILE A 361 -9.00 -15.35 -43.71
CA ILE A 361 -9.80 -14.49 -44.58
C ILE A 361 -10.92 -15.34 -45.18
N PRO A 362 -12.21 -14.97 -44.96
CA PRO A 362 -13.32 -15.71 -45.54
C PRO A 362 -13.29 -15.57 -47.08
N PRO A 363 -13.83 -16.54 -47.82
CA PRO A 363 -14.01 -16.40 -49.27
C PRO A 363 -14.93 -15.20 -49.56
N TYR A 364 -14.96 -14.73 -50.81
CA TYR A 364 -15.74 -13.56 -51.21
C TYR A 364 -17.24 -13.67 -50.86
N ASP A 365 -17.80 -14.89 -50.90
CA ASP A 365 -19.17 -15.25 -50.54
C ASP A 365 -19.28 -15.84 -49.12
N GLY A 366 -18.20 -15.78 -48.33
CA GLY A 366 -18.13 -16.30 -46.98
C GLY A 366 -18.92 -15.47 -45.98
N THR A 367 -19.46 -16.13 -44.97
CA THR A 367 -20.18 -15.45 -43.88
C THR A 367 -19.20 -14.80 -42.91
N CYS A 368 -19.24 -13.48 -42.81
CA CYS A 368 -18.57 -12.73 -41.75
C CYS A 368 -19.40 -12.74 -40.46
N SER A 369 -18.76 -12.63 -39.29
CA SER A 369 -19.48 -12.55 -38.01
C SER A 369 -20.42 -11.33 -38.01
N PHE A 370 -21.68 -11.54 -37.62
CA PHE A 370 -22.65 -10.46 -37.46
C PHE A 370 -22.18 -9.41 -36.45
N ASP A 371 -21.45 -9.84 -35.42
CA ASP A 371 -20.95 -8.96 -34.36
C ASP A 371 -19.87 -8.01 -34.92
N LEU A 372 -19.00 -8.52 -35.81
CA LEU A 372 -18.01 -7.71 -36.54
C LEU A 372 -18.70 -6.71 -37.48
N ILE A 373 -19.69 -7.15 -38.25
CA ILE A 373 -20.44 -6.27 -39.17
C ILE A 373 -21.11 -5.14 -38.38
N GLU A 374 -21.78 -5.47 -37.26
CA GLU A 374 -22.45 -4.48 -36.42
C GLU A 374 -21.47 -3.46 -35.85
N PHE A 375 -20.34 -3.91 -35.30
CA PHE A 375 -19.31 -3.01 -34.78
C PHE A 375 -18.78 -2.08 -35.87
N VAL A 376 -18.44 -2.62 -37.05
CA VAL A 376 -17.90 -1.80 -38.14
C VAL A 376 -18.91 -0.76 -38.60
N GLN A 377 -20.18 -1.12 -38.78
CA GLN A 377 -21.22 -0.19 -39.20
C GLN A 377 -21.47 0.93 -38.19
N LYS A 378 -21.46 0.61 -36.89
CA LYS A 378 -21.77 1.59 -35.84
C LYS A 378 -20.59 2.44 -35.41
N LYS A 379 -19.39 1.87 -35.39
CA LYS A 379 -18.24 2.41 -34.66
C LYS A 379 -16.94 2.48 -35.47
N ALA A 380 -16.86 1.80 -36.62
CA ALA A 380 -15.69 1.87 -37.51
C ALA A 380 -16.07 2.21 -38.97
N SER A 381 -17.13 2.98 -39.18
CA SER A 381 -17.63 3.32 -40.53
C SER A 381 -16.62 4.11 -41.36
N SER A 382 -15.67 4.79 -40.71
CA SER A 382 -14.55 5.47 -41.36
C SER A 382 -13.59 4.52 -42.10
N PHE A 383 -13.59 3.23 -41.78
CA PHE A 383 -12.79 2.20 -42.46
C PHE A 383 -13.51 1.59 -43.68
N LEU A 384 -14.77 1.98 -43.92
CA LEU A 384 -15.53 1.53 -45.08
C LEU A 384 -15.46 2.57 -46.18
N GLU A 385 -15.05 2.15 -47.37
CA GLU A 385 -15.29 2.92 -48.58
C GLU A 385 -16.68 2.52 -49.14
N PRO A 386 -17.65 3.45 -49.22
CA PRO A 386 -18.93 3.15 -49.83
C PRO A 386 -18.72 2.77 -51.29
N THR A 387 -19.43 1.73 -51.73
CA THR A 387 -19.40 1.33 -53.13
C THR A 387 -20.01 2.41 -54.03
N GLU A 388 -19.69 2.45 -55.33
CA GLU A 388 -20.26 3.44 -56.26
C GLU A 388 -21.80 3.46 -56.23
N ASN A 389 -22.43 2.30 -56.06
CA ASN A 389 -23.89 2.16 -55.91
C ASN A 389 -24.46 2.74 -54.60
N GLU A 390 -23.65 2.87 -53.56
CA GLU A 390 -24.05 3.46 -52.27
C GLU A 390 -23.77 4.97 -52.23
N LYS A 391 -22.83 5.48 -53.05
CA LYS A 391 -22.58 6.92 -53.19
C LYS A 391 -23.69 7.66 -53.97
N GLU A 392 -24.47 6.92 -54.76
CA GLU A 392 -25.59 7.46 -55.56
C GLU A 392 -26.95 7.51 -54.81
N LYS A 393 -27.01 7.01 -53.57
CA LYS A 393 -28.18 7.09 -52.68
C LYS A 393 -27.93 8.07 -51.54
#